data_AF-A0A9D4DDR6-F1
#
_entry.id   AF-A0A9D4DDR6-F1
#
_cell.length_a   1.000
_cell.length_b   1.000
_cell.length_c   1.000
_cell.angle_alpha   90.00
_cell.angle_beta   90.00
_cell.angle_gamma   90.00
#
_symmetry.space_group_name_H-M   'P 1'
#
loop_
_entity.id
_entity.type
_entity.pdbx_description
1 polymer ?
#
loop_
_entity_poly.entity_id
_entity_poly.type
_entity_poly.pdbx_seq_one_letter_code
_entity_poly.pdbx_strand_id
1 'polypeptide(L)'
;MISGAGTLYGNNPIHHGLVHFNTTGQNKSMIITGVKLSCGEHLMAIQMQYNNTWGEKYGLCAPDCVYPVTHVDTNEFDSTEWFNRADVSVIDGFPWALTLHTNKRHLPTCGVHSNEPNSARGASLVGIAGYSGCWLDRLQFIWS
;
A
#
# COMPACT_ATOMS: atom_id res chain seq x y z
N MET A 1 -26.27 -8.13 17.62
CA MET A 1 -25.40 -7.34 16.72
C MET A 1 -24.25 -6.79 17.56
N ILE A 2 -23.05 -7.33 17.39
CA ILE A 2 -21.84 -6.82 18.05
C ILE A 2 -20.88 -6.46 16.91
N SER A 3 -20.65 -5.17 16.71
CA SER A 3 -19.58 -4.63 15.89
C SER A 3 -18.26 -4.79 16.64
N GLY A 4 -17.26 -5.41 16.05
CA GLY A 4 -15.93 -5.51 16.63
C GLY A 4 -14.87 -5.50 15.54
N ALA A 5 -14.30 -4.31 15.29
CA ALA A 5 -13.05 -4.18 14.54
C ALA A 5 -11.92 -4.76 15.41
N GLY A 6 -11.40 -5.93 15.04
CA GLY A 6 -10.28 -6.56 15.74
C GLY A 6 -8.95 -5.99 15.25
N THR A 7 -8.17 -5.39 16.17
CA THR A 7 -6.77 -5.02 15.96
C THR A 7 -5.92 -5.89 16.89
N LEU A 8 -5.11 -6.81 16.34
CA LEU A 8 -4.16 -7.62 17.12
C LEU A 8 -2.80 -6.90 17.13
N TYR A 9 -2.28 -6.54 18.30
CA TYR A 9 -0.95 -5.92 18.45
C TYR A 9 0.12 -6.99 18.67
N GLY A 10 1.22 -6.92 17.91
CA GLY A 10 2.48 -7.60 18.22
C GLY A 10 3.53 -6.53 18.52
N ASN A 11 4.11 -6.55 19.72
CA ASN A 11 5.22 -5.66 20.10
C ASN A 11 6.54 -6.30 19.67
N ASN A 12 7.22 -5.74 18.66
CA ASN A 12 8.59 -6.14 18.28
C ASN A 12 9.56 -4.93 18.40
N PRO A 13 10.74 -5.02 19.04
CA PRO A 13 11.56 -3.85 19.39
C PRO A 13 12.36 -3.20 18.24
N ILE A 14 12.17 -3.60 16.98
CA ILE A 14 12.93 -3.09 15.81
C ILE A 14 12.19 -1.92 15.11
N HIS A 15 11.00 -1.53 15.60
CA HIS A 15 10.21 -0.47 14.99
C HIS A 15 10.74 0.93 15.37
N HIS A 16 11.44 1.57 14.43
CA HIS A 16 11.38 3.02 14.31
C HIS A 16 9.89 3.38 14.28
N GLY A 17 9.43 4.19 15.24
CA GLY A 17 8.04 4.24 15.70
C GLY A 17 7.01 4.10 14.58
N LEU A 18 6.09 3.15 14.75
CA LEU A 18 5.00 2.89 13.80
C LEU A 18 4.23 4.19 13.52
N VAL A 19 4.47 4.81 12.36
CA VAL A 19 3.77 6.04 11.99
C VAL A 19 2.45 5.65 11.34
N HIS A 20 1.35 6.02 11.99
CA HIS A 20 0.03 5.90 11.41
C HIS A 20 -0.11 6.88 10.24
N PHE A 21 -0.62 6.41 9.12
CA PHE A 21 -0.94 7.24 7.96
C PHE A 21 -2.38 7.02 7.49
N ASN A 22 -2.96 8.08 6.93
CA ASN A 22 -4.28 8.02 6.29
C ASN A 22 -4.38 9.12 5.23
N THR A 23 -4.57 8.74 3.96
CA THR A 23 -4.58 9.68 2.84
C THR A 23 -5.98 10.18 2.48
N THR A 24 -7.05 9.65 3.07
CA THR A 24 -8.43 10.01 2.68
C THR A 24 -8.83 11.44 3.03
N GLY A 25 -8.06 12.09 3.92
CA GLY A 25 -8.24 13.49 4.29
C GLY A 25 -7.57 14.49 3.34
N GLN A 26 -6.79 14.06 2.34
CA GLN A 26 -5.94 14.98 1.57
C GLN A 26 -6.65 15.74 0.44
N ASN A 27 -7.89 15.37 0.08
CA ASN A 27 -8.94 16.17 -0.59
C ASN A 27 -9.87 15.19 -1.31
N LYS A 28 -11.18 15.21 -1.04
CA LYS A 28 -12.17 14.34 -1.72
C LYS A 28 -12.24 14.53 -3.25
N SER A 29 -11.58 15.56 -3.77
CA SER A 29 -11.50 15.91 -5.20
C SER A 29 -10.22 15.40 -5.88
N MET A 30 -9.30 14.79 -5.13
CA MET A 30 -8.04 14.27 -5.67
C MET A 30 -8.24 12.85 -6.22
N ILE A 31 -7.92 12.68 -7.50
CA ILE A 31 -7.96 11.39 -8.18
C ILE A 31 -6.59 10.75 -8.04
N ILE A 32 -6.56 9.46 -7.74
CA ILE A 32 -5.32 8.69 -7.78
C ILE A 32 -4.94 8.46 -9.25
N THR A 33 -3.80 9.00 -9.65
CA THR A 33 -3.29 9.00 -11.02
C THR A 33 -1.98 8.24 -11.17
N GLY A 34 -1.48 7.65 -10.09
CA GLY A 34 -0.26 6.87 -10.14
C GLY A 34 0.07 6.17 -8.84
N VAL A 35 0.97 5.21 -8.92
CA VAL A 35 1.53 4.49 -7.79
C VAL A 35 3.01 4.21 -8.02
N LYS A 36 3.79 4.30 -6.95
CA LYS A 36 5.15 3.79 -6.83
C LYS A 36 5.20 2.71 -5.77
N LEU A 37 5.72 1.55 -6.13
CA LEU A 37 5.97 0.45 -5.22
C LEU A 37 7.48 0.23 -5.12
N SER A 38 8.04 0.29 -3.90
CA SER A 38 9.43 -0.11 -3.66
C SER A 38 9.45 -1.58 -3.29
N CYS A 39 10.14 -2.37 -4.11
CA CYS A 39 10.05 -3.82 -4.07
C CYS A 39 11.42 -4.41 -3.73
N GLY A 40 11.44 -5.28 -2.73
CA GLY A 40 12.57 -6.15 -2.40
C GLY A 40 12.13 -7.61 -2.55
N GLU A 41 12.52 -8.44 -1.59
CA GLU A 41 11.89 -9.76 -1.39
C GLU A 41 10.39 -9.64 -1.06
N HIS A 42 10.01 -8.53 -0.42
CA HIS A 42 8.65 -8.17 -0.06
C HIS A 42 8.35 -6.71 -0.43
N LEU A 43 7.08 -6.34 -0.32
CA LEU A 43 6.61 -4.97 -0.45
C LEU A 43 7.24 -4.09 0.65
N MET A 44 8.09 -3.13 0.26
CA MET A 44 8.82 -2.30 1.21
C MET A 44 8.17 -0.94 1.44
N ALA A 45 7.69 -0.31 0.36
CA ALA A 45 7.06 0.99 0.45
C ALA A 45 6.02 1.21 -0.65
N ILE A 46 5.07 2.10 -0.37
CA ILE A 46 4.05 2.57 -1.31
C ILE A 46 4.01 4.09 -1.30
N GLN A 47 3.83 4.67 -2.48
CA GLN A 47 3.60 6.11 -2.65
C GLN A 47 2.54 6.29 -3.73
N MET A 48 1.49 7.04 -3.41
CA MET A 48 0.40 7.32 -4.34
C MET A 48 0.61 8.69 -4.98
N GLN A 49 0.24 8.82 -6.25
CA GLN A 49 0.13 10.11 -6.93
C GLN A 49 -1.32 10.56 -6.91
N TYR A 50 -1.54 11.81 -6.53
CA TYR A 50 -2.84 12.47 -6.50
C TYR A 50 -2.83 13.59 -7.52
N ASN A 51 -3.67 13.48 -8.56
CA ASN A 51 -3.68 14.34 -9.73
C ASN A 51 -2.31 14.39 -10.44
N ASN A 52 -1.47 15.38 -10.11
CA ASN A 52 -0.12 15.51 -10.70
C ASN A 52 0.98 15.57 -9.62
N THR A 53 0.64 15.30 -8.36
CA THR A 53 1.56 15.43 -7.23
C THR A 53 1.76 14.08 -6.55
N TRP A 54 3.01 13.66 -6.41
CA TRP A 54 3.37 12.50 -5.60
C TRP A 54 3.18 12.84 -4.12
N GLY A 55 2.40 12.03 -3.41
CA GLY A 55 2.19 12.17 -1.97
C GLY A 55 3.39 11.68 -1.16
N GLU A 56 3.21 11.52 0.13
CA GLU A 56 4.23 10.94 1.00
C GLU A 56 4.47 9.46 0.66
N LYS A 57 5.72 9.02 0.84
CA LYS A 57 6.11 7.61 0.74
C LYS A 57 5.96 6.96 2.10
N TYR A 58 5.22 5.86 2.16
CA TYR A 58 5.03 5.07 3.39
C TYR A 58 5.85 3.79 3.31
N GLY A 59 6.67 3.55 4.32
CA GLY A 59 7.73 2.53 4.32
C GLY A 59 9.08 3.13 3.94
N LEU A 60 10.18 2.52 4.41
CA LEU A 60 11.55 3.02 4.27
C LEU A 60 11.67 4.49 4.72
N CYS A 61 11.06 4.81 5.86
CA CYS A 61 10.93 6.19 6.34
C CYS A 61 12.16 6.70 7.11
N ALA A 62 13.03 5.81 7.61
CA ALA A 62 14.23 6.18 8.35
C ALA A 62 15.52 5.91 7.55
N PRO A 63 16.57 6.74 7.72
CA PRO A 63 17.83 6.61 6.96
C PRO A 63 18.57 5.28 7.19
N ASP A 64 18.33 4.64 8.33
CA ASP A 64 18.93 3.38 8.75
C ASP A 64 18.07 2.15 8.46
N CYS A 65 16.93 2.33 7.77
CA CYS A 65 16.18 1.24 7.16
C CYS A 65 16.94 0.68 5.95
N VAL A 66 18.04 -0.03 6.22
CA VAL A 66 18.88 -0.65 5.20
C VAL A 66 18.30 -2.02 4.86
N TYR A 67 17.43 -2.03 3.86
CA TYR A 67 16.86 -3.25 3.28
C TYR A 67 17.06 -3.24 1.77
N PRO A 68 17.29 -4.41 1.15
CA PRO A 68 17.54 -4.49 -0.28
C PRO A 68 16.25 -4.21 -1.08
N VAL A 69 16.06 -2.95 -1.46
CA VAL A 69 15.14 -2.60 -2.54
C VAL A 69 15.79 -3.04 -3.85
N THR A 70 15.19 -4.03 -4.52
CA THR A 70 15.70 -4.55 -5.79
C THR A 70 15.26 -3.69 -6.96
N HIS A 71 14.05 -3.10 -6.90
CA HIS A 71 13.53 -2.20 -7.91
C HIS A 71 12.40 -1.31 -7.36
N VAL A 72 12.03 -0.29 -8.15
CA VAL A 72 10.87 0.58 -7.88
C VAL A 72 9.98 0.61 -9.12
N ASP A 73 8.77 0.08 -8.99
CA ASP A 73 7.77 0.11 -10.05
C ASP A 73 7.01 1.42 -9.99
N THR A 74 7.14 2.24 -11.04
CA THR A 74 6.37 3.50 -11.20
C THR A 74 5.33 3.31 -12.28
N ASN A 75 4.05 3.49 -11.92
CA ASN A 75 2.94 3.38 -12.85
C ASN A 75 2.06 4.63 -12.75
N GLU A 76 1.94 5.37 -13.85
CA GLU A 76 1.04 6.52 -13.99
C GLU A 76 -0.15 6.16 -14.89
N PHE A 77 -1.25 6.88 -14.69
CA PHE A 77 -2.56 6.60 -15.24
C PHE A 77 -3.12 7.83 -15.95
N ASP A 78 -3.81 7.61 -17.06
CA ASP A 78 -4.63 8.64 -17.67
C ASP A 78 -5.93 8.86 -16.86
N SER A 79 -6.69 9.89 -17.21
CA SER A 79 -7.93 10.26 -16.50
C SER A 79 -9.06 9.24 -16.60
N THR A 80 -8.88 8.14 -17.32
CA THR A 80 -9.88 7.06 -17.51
C THR A 80 -9.42 5.73 -16.92
N GLU A 81 -8.27 5.70 -16.26
CA GLU A 81 -7.75 4.53 -15.55
C GLU A 81 -7.85 4.72 -14.03
N TRP A 82 -8.46 3.76 -13.33
CA TRP A 82 -8.63 3.78 -11.88
C TRP A 82 -8.47 2.38 -11.28
N PHE A 83 -8.00 2.32 -10.04
CA PHE A 83 -7.89 1.06 -9.30
C PHE A 83 -9.27 0.52 -8.91
N ASN A 84 -9.50 -0.77 -9.15
CA ASN A 84 -10.74 -1.46 -8.79
C ASN A 84 -10.52 -2.69 -7.89
N ARG A 85 -9.26 -3.12 -7.73
CA ARG A 85 -8.90 -4.29 -6.94
C ARG A 85 -7.45 -4.24 -6.49
N ALA A 86 -7.19 -4.81 -5.32
CA ALA A 86 -5.86 -5.06 -4.79
C ALA A 86 -5.79 -6.50 -4.27
N ASP A 87 -4.76 -7.23 -4.65
CA ASP A 87 -4.47 -8.58 -4.18
C ASP A 87 -3.24 -8.52 -3.24
N VAL A 88 -3.42 -8.94 -1.99
CA VAL A 88 -2.40 -8.82 -0.93
C VAL A 88 -2.09 -10.19 -0.31
N SER A 89 -0.82 -10.58 -0.31
CA SER A 89 -0.35 -11.65 0.59
C SER A 89 0.13 -11.04 1.90
N VAL A 90 -0.22 -11.70 3.00
CA VAL A 90 0.17 -11.30 4.35
C VAL A 90 0.99 -12.44 4.96
N ILE A 91 2.19 -12.12 5.46
CA ILE A 91 3.05 -13.05 6.20
C ILE A 91 3.28 -12.43 7.58
N ASP A 92 3.05 -13.20 8.65
CA ASP A 92 3.21 -12.77 10.04
C ASP A 92 2.48 -11.46 10.40
N GLY A 93 1.38 -11.17 9.69
CA GLY A 93 0.60 -9.94 9.88
C GLY A 93 1.06 -8.73 9.07
N PHE A 94 2.12 -8.87 8.27
CA PHE A 94 2.70 -7.81 7.43
C PHE A 94 2.31 -7.97 5.96
N PRO A 95 1.94 -6.89 5.25
CA PRO A 95 1.80 -6.88 3.80
C PRO A 95 3.11 -7.32 3.13
N TRP A 96 3.11 -8.51 2.55
CA TRP A 96 4.31 -9.12 1.98
C TRP A 96 4.39 -8.96 0.47
N ALA A 97 3.28 -9.17 -0.24
CA ALA A 97 3.20 -8.97 -1.67
C ALA A 97 1.92 -8.25 -2.06
N LEU A 98 2.01 -7.40 -3.07
CA LEU A 98 0.90 -6.58 -3.55
C LEU A 98 0.84 -6.61 -5.07
N THR A 99 -0.34 -6.95 -5.59
CA THR A 99 -0.71 -6.71 -6.99
C THR A 99 -1.88 -5.75 -7.02
N LEU A 100 -1.72 -4.63 -7.73
CA LEU A 100 -2.79 -3.66 -7.94
C LEU A 100 -3.42 -3.86 -9.32
N HIS A 101 -4.73 -3.66 -9.38
CA HIS A 101 -5.51 -3.84 -10.60
C HIS A 101 -6.27 -2.56 -10.90
N THR A 102 -6.22 -2.17 -12.16
CA THR A 102 -7.03 -1.08 -12.68
C THR A 102 -8.19 -1.65 -13.50
N ASN A 103 -9.12 -0.78 -13.88
CA ASN A 103 -10.13 -1.09 -14.89
C ASN A 103 -9.54 -1.41 -16.28
N LYS A 104 -8.25 -1.17 -16.52
CA LYS A 104 -7.59 -1.40 -17.81
C LYS A 104 -6.58 -2.54 -17.80
N ARG A 105 -5.87 -2.75 -16.70
CA ARG A 105 -4.74 -3.69 -16.65
C ARG A 105 -4.42 -4.18 -15.24
N HIS A 106 -3.59 -5.20 -15.22
CA HIS A 106 -2.92 -5.71 -14.03
C HIS A 106 -1.55 -5.05 -13.95
N LEU A 107 -1.18 -4.52 -12.78
CA LEU A 107 0.17 -4.02 -12.55
C LEU A 107 1.10 -5.19 -12.15
N PRO A 108 2.43 -5.04 -12.31
CA PRO A 108 3.38 -6.01 -11.79
C PRO A 108 3.19 -6.25 -10.29
N THR A 109 3.41 -7.49 -9.85
CA THR A 109 3.41 -7.86 -8.44
C THR A 109 4.68 -7.35 -7.77
N CYS A 110 4.54 -6.60 -6.69
CA CYS A 110 5.64 -6.22 -5.82
C CYS A 110 5.78 -7.22 -4.67
N GLY A 111 6.92 -7.90 -4.56
CA GLY A 111 7.15 -9.01 -3.62
C GLY A 111 6.73 -10.37 -4.18
N VAL A 112 6.86 -11.44 -3.38
CA VAL A 112 6.52 -12.81 -3.79
C VAL A 112 5.26 -13.29 -3.06
N HIS A 113 4.18 -13.59 -3.79
CA HIS A 113 2.99 -14.21 -3.18
C HIS A 113 3.34 -15.60 -2.64
N SER A 114 3.24 -15.78 -1.32
CA SER A 114 3.53 -17.06 -0.66
C SER A 114 2.35 -18.04 -0.66
N ASN A 115 1.13 -17.58 -1.00
CA ASN A 115 -0.15 -18.32 -1.05
C ASN A 115 -1.20 -17.57 -1.90
N GLU A 116 -2.44 -18.07 -1.99
CA GLU A 116 -3.59 -17.35 -2.58
C GLU A 116 -3.79 -15.99 -1.87
N PRO A 117 -3.76 -14.86 -2.61
CA PRO A 117 -3.79 -13.54 -2.01
C PRO A 117 -5.20 -13.15 -1.53
N ASN A 118 -5.26 -12.36 -0.46
CA ASN A 118 -6.49 -11.70 -0.03
C ASN A 118 -6.83 -10.60 -1.04
N SER A 119 -7.99 -10.72 -1.67
CA SER A 119 -8.48 -9.72 -2.63
C SER A 119 -9.37 -8.69 -1.95
N ALA A 120 -9.01 -7.41 -2.07
CA ALA A 120 -9.88 -6.27 -1.75
C ALA A 120 -10.40 -5.65 -3.06
N ARG A 121 -11.69 -5.30 -3.10
CA ARG A 121 -12.35 -4.72 -4.28
C ARG A 121 -13.25 -3.55 -3.90
N GLY A 122 -13.42 -2.62 -4.82
CA GLY A 122 -14.32 -1.48 -4.69
C GLY A 122 -14.55 -0.77 -6.02
N ALA A 123 -15.41 0.25 -6.05
CA ALA A 123 -15.70 0.95 -7.29
C ALA A 123 -14.49 1.74 -7.81
N SER A 124 -13.83 2.48 -6.90
CA SER A 124 -12.58 3.17 -7.16
C SER A 124 -11.77 3.32 -5.87
N LEU A 125 -10.45 3.17 -5.93
CA LEU A 125 -9.59 3.47 -4.78
C LEU A 125 -9.54 4.98 -4.57
N VAL A 126 -9.82 5.43 -3.35
CA VAL A 126 -9.78 6.86 -2.97
C VAL A 126 -8.68 7.17 -1.96
N GLY A 127 -8.05 6.17 -1.38
CA GLY A 127 -6.92 6.36 -0.48
C GLY A 127 -6.38 5.08 0.12
N ILE A 128 -5.30 5.25 0.87
CA ILE A 128 -4.68 4.21 1.67
C ILE A 128 -4.53 4.71 3.11
N ALA A 129 -4.60 3.78 4.05
CA ALA A 129 -4.29 4.04 5.45
C ALA A 129 -3.51 2.85 6.04
N GLY A 130 -2.87 3.05 7.17
CA GLY A 130 -2.11 1.99 7.81
C GLY A 130 -1.05 2.50 8.76
N TYR A 131 -0.01 1.67 8.92
CA TYR A 131 1.15 1.94 9.74
C TYR A 131 2.40 1.61 8.94
N SER A 132 3.42 2.45 9.07
CA SER A 132 4.69 2.22 8.39
C SER A 132 5.87 2.63 9.26
N GLY A 133 6.97 1.90 9.11
CA GLY A 133 8.30 2.23 9.62
C GLY A 133 9.35 1.96 8.55
N CYS A 134 10.21 0.97 8.78
CA CYS A 134 11.16 0.52 7.75
C CYS A 134 10.51 -0.25 6.61
N TRP A 135 9.37 -0.86 6.85
CA TRP A 135 8.50 -1.46 5.84
C TRP A 135 7.06 -1.00 6.08
N LEU A 136 6.13 -1.50 5.27
CA LEU A 136 4.70 -1.35 5.55
C LEU A 136 4.28 -2.36 6.60
N ASP A 137 3.89 -1.88 7.77
CA ASP A 137 3.42 -2.75 8.86
C ASP A 137 1.96 -3.14 8.65
N ARG A 138 1.15 -2.20 8.18
CA ARG A 138 -0.25 -2.42 7.82
C ARG A 138 -0.62 -1.58 6.62
N LEU A 139 -1.49 -2.14 5.78
CA LEU A 139 -2.05 -1.46 4.63
C LEU A 139 -3.55 -1.73 4.55
N GLN A 140 -4.33 -0.67 4.48
CA GLN A 140 -5.75 -0.67 4.24
C GLN A 140 -6.04 0.13 2.97
N PHE A 141 -6.78 -0.48 2.05
CA PHE A 141 -7.33 0.19 0.88
C PHE A 141 -8.68 0.79 1.23
N ILE A 142 -8.87 2.06 0.88
CA ILE A 142 -10.11 2.78 1.12
C ILE A 142 -10.77 3.04 -0.23
N TRP A 143 -11.93 2.43 -0.42
CA TRP A 143 -12.68 2.45 -1.66
C TRP A 143 -13.87 3.41 -1.56
N SER A 144 -14.27 4.01 -2.69
CA SER A 144 -15.54 4.74 -2.85
C SER A 144 -16.73 3.80 -2.92
#